data_AF-A0A1H3WLH0-F1
#
_entry.id   AF-A0A1H3WLH0-F1
#
_cell.length_a   1.000
_cell.length_b   1.000
_cell.length_c   1.000
_cell.angle_alpha   90.00
_cell.angle_beta   90.00
_cell.angle_gamma   90.00
#
_symmetry.space_group_name_H-M   'P 1'
#
loop_
_entity.id
_entity.type
_entity.pdbx_description
1 polymer ?
#
loop_
_entity_poly.entity_id
_entity_poly.type
_entity_poly.pdbx_seq_one_letter_code
_entity_poly.pdbx_strand_id
1 'polypeptide(L)'
;MKKNYSAKKVLQVSMFFFMIITTNMFAQVGIGTTTPHGSSVLDVSSTTQGMLAPRMTTAQKIAIVSPANGLMVYDTELKGLSYYDLPAATWVGISQGRSKFKRIKSTDVLATVLAAELAAGSGTKYLMDSQTLYEINGQVVFNLPIEINNSYIVGLDSGDDKIVKFGGDLFVGSTGGSIRVVTLVNVGGRVFNITAANTENLIFRDLIIANSANVGNLNGFGFVFSSIVQYSGNTNGIVYNNITKVLLTNQGWFGNNSGTYETFTGSFELIGKQGGFSEVSGASIGIDVSSDPVVSVDASMDGVLFTGVPTTGFLVKRYTTGSYTGYNFNNKWSVNCTGLPLEADRFALGDYYYNYAVGSGVSTSLSGSAAKLAGVSASDNLYRFSRGGVDNRLTYLGSKKRYFRATGTVSFQADANGTTYIFYIAKNGVVIGKSKIYIKANSSSDLLAIPLVVLTELSPTDYLEVYAEKFGGGSGSVIVAALNMNVF
;
A
#
# COMPACT_ATOMS: atom_id res chain seq x y z
N MET A 1 -39.23 -11.88 -109.76
CA MET A 1 -38.16 -11.71 -108.74
C MET A 1 -38.55 -12.48 -107.47
N LYS A 2 -37.99 -13.67 -107.23
CA LYS A 2 -38.20 -14.43 -105.99
C LYS A 2 -37.38 -13.78 -104.86
N LYS A 3 -38.04 -13.20 -103.86
CA LYS A 3 -37.36 -12.62 -102.68
C LYS A 3 -36.93 -13.77 -101.76
N ASN A 4 -35.63 -13.95 -101.58
CA ASN A 4 -35.05 -14.96 -100.68
C ASN A 4 -35.23 -14.57 -99.20
N TYR A 5 -36.36 -14.95 -98.61
CA TYR A 5 -36.68 -14.66 -97.19
C TYR A 5 -35.99 -15.61 -96.19
N SER A 6 -35.39 -16.72 -96.64
CA SER A 6 -34.77 -17.73 -95.75
C SER A 6 -33.40 -17.31 -95.19
N ALA A 7 -32.59 -16.59 -95.96
CA ALA A 7 -31.24 -16.19 -95.55
C ALA A 7 -31.25 -15.13 -94.42
N LYS A 8 -32.25 -14.25 -94.40
CA LYS A 8 -32.37 -13.21 -93.35
C LYS A 8 -32.75 -13.79 -91.98
N LYS A 9 -33.60 -14.82 -91.92
CA LYS A 9 -33.99 -15.48 -90.66
C LYS A 9 -32.85 -16.29 -90.05
N VAL A 10 -32.07 -16.98 -90.88
CA VAL A 10 -30.86 -17.70 -90.42
C VAL A 10 -29.81 -16.71 -89.91
N LEU A 11 -29.58 -15.58 -90.62
CA LEU A 11 -28.66 -14.54 -90.16
C LEU A 11 -29.11 -13.91 -88.82
N GLN A 12 -30.41 -13.66 -88.62
CA GLN A 12 -30.95 -13.13 -87.37
C GLN A 12 -30.85 -14.11 -86.20
N VAL A 13 -31.09 -15.41 -86.42
CA VAL A 13 -30.93 -16.45 -85.38
C VAL A 13 -29.45 -16.64 -85.03
N SER A 14 -28.54 -16.61 -86.02
CA SER A 14 -27.10 -16.66 -85.77
C SER A 14 -26.57 -15.43 -85.02
N MET A 15 -27.14 -14.24 -85.29
CA MET A 15 -26.78 -13.00 -84.59
C MET A 15 -27.31 -12.99 -83.15
N PHE A 16 -28.48 -13.60 -82.91
CA PHE A 16 -29.03 -13.81 -81.56
C PHE A 16 -28.23 -14.85 -80.77
N PHE A 17 -27.76 -15.92 -81.44
CA PHE A 17 -26.86 -16.93 -80.86
C PHE A 17 -25.49 -16.32 -80.46
N PHE A 18 -24.96 -15.38 -81.25
CA PHE A 18 -23.73 -14.65 -80.90
C PHE A 18 -23.92 -13.62 -79.78
N MET A 19 -25.12 -13.06 -79.59
CA MET A 19 -25.43 -12.15 -78.47
C MET A 19 -25.61 -12.86 -77.12
N ILE A 20 -25.96 -14.15 -77.10
CA ILE A 20 -26.15 -14.93 -75.85
C ILE A 20 -24.80 -15.37 -75.23
N ILE A 21 -23.67 -15.19 -75.93
CA ILE A 21 -22.33 -15.58 -75.47
C ILE A 21 -21.64 -14.49 -74.63
N THR A 22 -22.27 -13.34 -74.37
CA THR A 22 -21.70 -12.32 -73.47
C THR A 22 -21.93 -12.70 -72.01
N THR A 23 -21.25 -13.74 -71.54
CA THR A 23 -21.07 -13.97 -70.10
C THR A 23 -20.27 -12.79 -69.53
N ASN A 24 -20.75 -12.19 -68.44
CA ASN A 24 -19.97 -11.23 -67.65
C ASN A 24 -18.68 -11.92 -67.18
N MET A 25 -17.59 -11.73 -67.92
CA MET A 25 -16.26 -12.13 -67.46
C MET A 25 -15.82 -11.12 -66.40
N PHE A 26 -15.89 -11.50 -65.13
CA PHE A 26 -15.25 -10.72 -64.08
C PHE A 26 -13.74 -10.83 -64.27
N ALA A 27 -13.03 -9.70 -64.39
CA ALA A 27 -11.57 -9.66 -64.48
C ALA A 27 -10.91 -9.84 -63.10
N GLN A 28 -11.28 -10.91 -62.39
CA GLN A 28 -10.70 -11.28 -61.10
C GLN A 28 -9.43 -12.07 -61.33
N VAL A 29 -8.36 -11.71 -60.63
CA VAL A 29 -7.11 -12.47 -60.67
C VAL A 29 -7.18 -13.56 -59.61
N GLY A 30 -7.36 -14.81 -60.03
CA GLY A 30 -7.19 -15.97 -59.18
C GLY A 30 -5.77 -16.51 -59.26
N ILE A 31 -5.10 -16.65 -58.11
CA ILE A 31 -3.79 -17.34 -58.03
C ILE A 31 -3.99 -18.58 -57.15
N GLY A 32 -3.86 -19.77 -57.74
CA GLY A 32 -4.10 -21.04 -57.04
C GLY A 32 -5.59 -21.38 -56.80
N THR A 33 -6.51 -20.60 -57.38
CA THR A 33 -7.95 -20.89 -57.42
C THR A 33 -8.53 -20.54 -58.78
N THR A 34 -9.44 -21.39 -59.30
CA THR A 34 -10.21 -21.12 -60.52
C THR A 34 -11.56 -20.48 -60.23
N THR A 35 -11.93 -20.35 -58.96
CA THR A 35 -13.16 -19.71 -58.49
C THR A 35 -12.81 -18.66 -57.45
N PRO A 36 -12.24 -17.50 -57.86
CA PRO A 36 -11.98 -16.40 -56.95
C PRO A 36 -13.26 -15.97 -56.23
N HIS A 37 -13.14 -15.57 -54.96
CA HIS A 37 -14.29 -15.10 -54.20
C HIS A 37 -14.91 -13.86 -54.87
N GLY A 38 -16.24 -13.83 -55.00
CA GLY A 38 -16.97 -12.80 -55.74
C GLY A 38 -16.77 -11.36 -55.24
N SER A 39 -16.30 -11.18 -54.00
CA SER A 39 -15.97 -9.87 -53.41
C SER A 39 -14.49 -9.48 -53.53
N SER A 40 -13.68 -10.23 -54.28
CA SER A 40 -12.22 -10.01 -54.40
C SER A 40 -11.82 -9.60 -55.82
N VAL A 41 -10.85 -8.69 -55.93
CA VAL A 41 -10.18 -8.36 -57.20
C VAL A 41 -8.97 -9.28 -57.43
N LEU A 42 -8.34 -9.73 -56.34
CA LEU A 42 -7.27 -10.72 -56.29
C LEU A 42 -7.61 -11.74 -55.20
N ASP A 43 -7.70 -13.02 -55.57
CA ASP A 43 -7.87 -14.14 -54.62
C ASP A 43 -6.68 -15.09 -54.75
N VAL A 44 -5.99 -15.34 -53.63
CA VAL A 44 -4.81 -16.19 -53.58
C VAL A 44 -5.10 -17.36 -52.67
N SER A 45 -5.20 -18.56 -53.25
CA SER A 45 -5.43 -19.81 -52.52
C SER A 45 -4.20 -20.69 -52.59
N SER A 46 -3.65 -21.06 -51.43
CA SER A 46 -2.59 -22.06 -51.32
C SER A 46 -2.61 -22.67 -49.93
N THR A 47 -2.30 -23.97 -49.84
CA THR A 47 -2.11 -24.67 -48.56
C THR A 47 -0.64 -24.80 -48.19
N THR A 48 0.30 -24.44 -49.08
CA THR A 48 1.75 -24.63 -48.89
C THR A 48 2.59 -23.37 -49.16
N GLN A 49 2.03 -22.34 -49.79
CA GLN A 49 2.72 -21.11 -50.18
C GLN A 49 2.01 -19.87 -49.63
N GLY A 50 2.73 -18.76 -49.48
CA GLY A 50 2.19 -17.48 -49.03
C GLY A 50 2.49 -16.35 -50.01
N MET A 51 1.99 -15.15 -49.72
CA MET A 51 2.26 -13.94 -50.51
C MET A 51 3.50 -13.22 -49.97
N LEU A 52 4.49 -12.99 -50.84
CA LEU A 52 5.60 -12.08 -50.55
C LEU A 52 5.24 -10.66 -51.01
N ALA A 53 5.03 -9.75 -50.05
CA ALA A 53 4.93 -8.33 -50.35
C ALA A 53 6.27 -7.78 -50.91
N PRO A 54 6.26 -6.70 -51.70
CA PRO A 54 7.48 -6.04 -52.17
C PRO A 54 8.43 -5.76 -51.00
N ARG A 55 9.67 -6.24 -51.08
CA ARG A 55 10.69 -6.12 -50.03
C ARG A 55 11.65 -4.99 -50.38
N MET A 56 11.87 -4.08 -49.45
CA MET A 56 12.72 -2.90 -49.65
C MET A 56 13.28 -2.38 -48.32
N THR A 57 14.32 -1.55 -48.35
CA THR A 57 14.84 -0.86 -47.15
C THR A 57 13.90 0.26 -46.71
N THR A 58 14.07 0.81 -45.49
CA THR A 58 13.28 1.95 -45.04
C THR A 58 13.50 3.16 -45.96
N ALA A 59 14.74 3.39 -46.40
CA ALA A 59 15.05 4.47 -47.34
C ALA A 59 14.33 4.29 -48.69
N GLN A 60 14.30 3.08 -49.24
CA GLN A 60 13.61 2.77 -50.49
C GLN A 60 12.08 2.89 -50.35
N LYS A 61 11.53 2.46 -49.22
CA LYS A 61 10.10 2.62 -48.89
C LYS A 61 9.67 4.10 -48.84
N ILE A 62 10.47 4.93 -48.17
CA ILE A 62 10.23 6.38 -48.07
C ILE A 62 10.39 7.06 -49.44
N ALA A 63 11.27 6.54 -50.30
CA ALA A 63 11.51 7.09 -51.64
C ALA A 63 10.41 6.78 -52.67
N ILE A 64 9.37 6.00 -52.31
CA ILE A 64 8.22 5.77 -53.21
C ILE A 64 7.50 7.10 -53.44
N VAL A 65 7.45 7.56 -54.69
CA VAL A 65 6.77 8.80 -55.08
C VAL A 65 5.27 8.55 -55.20
N SER A 66 4.46 9.41 -54.56
CA SER A 66 2.99 9.34 -54.58
C SER A 66 2.40 7.96 -54.25
N PRO A 67 2.75 7.33 -53.11
CA PRO A 67 2.24 6.02 -52.74
C PRO A 67 0.72 6.07 -52.54
N ALA A 68 0.02 5.05 -53.03
CA ALA A 68 -1.42 4.93 -52.88
C ALA A 68 -1.81 4.64 -51.42
N ASN A 69 -2.98 5.10 -51.00
CA ASN A 69 -3.50 4.76 -49.67
C ASN A 69 -3.67 3.24 -49.54
N GLY A 70 -3.17 2.65 -48.47
CA GLY A 70 -3.18 1.21 -48.25
C GLY A 70 -2.10 0.42 -49.00
N LEU A 71 -1.15 1.07 -49.69
CA LEU A 71 -0.03 0.38 -50.35
C LEU A 71 0.79 -0.40 -49.32
N MET A 72 0.95 -1.71 -49.50
CA MET A 72 1.66 -2.59 -48.56
C MET A 72 3.06 -2.98 -49.06
N VAL A 73 4.05 -2.92 -48.17
CA VAL A 73 5.42 -3.36 -48.42
C VAL A 73 5.99 -4.07 -47.19
N TYR A 74 7.00 -4.92 -47.40
CA TYR A 74 7.80 -5.46 -46.31
C TYR A 74 9.09 -4.64 -46.19
N ASP A 75 9.23 -3.92 -45.09
CA ASP A 75 10.44 -3.17 -44.77
C ASP A 75 11.49 -4.12 -44.19
N THR A 76 12.62 -4.25 -44.89
CA THR A 76 13.70 -5.16 -44.55
C THR A 76 14.58 -4.67 -43.40
N GLU A 77 14.59 -3.37 -43.11
CA GLU A 77 15.34 -2.77 -41.99
C GLU A 77 14.49 -2.79 -40.71
N LEU A 78 13.21 -2.43 -40.81
CA LEU A 78 12.25 -2.54 -39.70
C LEU A 78 11.74 -3.98 -39.47
N LYS A 79 12.10 -4.90 -40.37
CA LYS A 79 11.75 -6.34 -40.35
C LYS A 79 10.24 -6.57 -40.19
N GLY A 80 9.43 -5.82 -40.93
CA GLY A 80 7.98 -5.87 -40.76
C GLY A 80 7.19 -5.33 -41.94
N LEU A 81 5.94 -5.78 -42.05
CA LEU A 81 4.98 -5.21 -43.00
C LEU A 81 4.65 -3.76 -42.62
N SER A 82 4.56 -2.90 -43.61
CA SER A 82 4.08 -1.52 -43.51
C SER A 82 2.99 -1.28 -44.54
N TYR A 83 2.03 -0.41 -44.24
CA TYR A 83 1.13 0.18 -45.23
C TYR A 83 1.30 1.70 -45.28
N TYR A 84 0.98 2.31 -46.42
CA TYR A 84 0.96 3.76 -46.53
C TYR A 84 -0.41 4.33 -46.12
N ASP A 85 -0.42 5.26 -45.18
CA ASP A 85 -1.59 6.05 -44.78
C ASP A 85 -1.53 7.40 -45.50
N LEU A 86 -2.35 7.56 -46.53
CA LEU A 86 -2.39 8.77 -47.36
C LEU A 86 -2.94 9.98 -46.58
N PRO A 87 -4.04 9.90 -45.80
CA PRO A 87 -4.47 10.98 -44.92
C PRO A 87 -3.38 11.50 -43.96
N ALA A 88 -2.58 10.60 -43.38
CA ALA A 88 -1.48 10.95 -42.47
C ALA A 88 -0.13 11.19 -43.18
N ALA A 89 -0.08 11.01 -44.50
CA ALA A 89 1.12 11.09 -45.34
C ALA A 89 2.33 10.30 -44.83
N THR A 90 2.09 9.13 -44.21
CA THR A 90 3.15 8.36 -43.51
C THR A 90 3.03 6.86 -43.71
N TRP A 91 4.15 6.15 -43.51
CA TRP A 91 4.18 4.69 -43.48
C TRP A 91 3.91 4.17 -42.06
N VAL A 92 2.91 3.30 -41.93
CA VAL A 92 2.50 2.68 -40.66
C VAL A 92 2.88 1.20 -40.66
N GLY A 93 3.59 0.74 -39.63
CA GLY A 93 3.93 -0.67 -39.46
C GLY A 93 2.72 -1.49 -38.98
N ILE A 94 2.49 -2.67 -39.56
CA ILE A 94 1.31 -3.52 -39.29
C ILE A 94 1.45 -4.34 -38.00
N SER A 95 2.66 -4.49 -37.46
CA SER A 95 2.83 -4.94 -36.07
C SER A 95 4.27 -4.74 -35.62
N GLN A 96 4.46 -3.97 -34.56
CA GLN A 96 5.52 -4.26 -33.60
C GLN A 96 4.80 -4.61 -32.30
N GLY A 97 4.24 -5.83 -32.23
CA GLY A 97 3.89 -6.40 -30.94
C GLY A 97 5.14 -6.49 -30.08
N ARG A 98 4.98 -6.46 -28.75
CA ARG A 98 6.11 -6.68 -27.83
C ARG A 98 6.70 -8.07 -28.06
N SER A 99 8.02 -8.18 -28.21
CA SER A 99 8.71 -9.46 -28.48
C SER A 99 8.65 -10.46 -27.31
N LYS A 100 8.34 -9.98 -26.12
CA LYS A 100 8.19 -10.76 -24.89
C LYS A 100 6.82 -10.48 -24.27
N PHE A 101 5.79 -10.92 -24.98
CA PHE A 101 4.41 -10.68 -24.62
C PHE A 101 3.56 -11.91 -24.90
N LYS A 102 2.70 -12.26 -23.95
CA LYS A 102 1.70 -13.31 -24.09
C LYS A 102 0.36 -12.80 -23.60
N ARG A 103 -0.66 -12.87 -24.46
CA ARG A 103 -2.05 -12.65 -24.06
C ARG A 103 -2.69 -14.00 -23.73
N ILE A 104 -3.23 -14.12 -22.53
CA ILE A 104 -3.95 -15.28 -22.02
C ILE A 104 -5.43 -14.91 -21.96
N LYS A 105 -6.25 -15.64 -22.70
CA LYS A 105 -7.69 -15.37 -22.87
C LYS A 105 -8.52 -16.36 -22.08
N SER A 106 -9.76 -15.99 -21.76
CA SER A 106 -10.73 -16.87 -21.09
C SER A 106 -11.01 -18.18 -21.86
N THR A 107 -10.82 -18.20 -23.18
CA THR A 107 -11.01 -19.37 -24.04
C THR A 107 -9.77 -20.24 -24.21
N ASP A 108 -8.62 -19.84 -23.67
CA ASP A 108 -7.37 -20.56 -23.89
C ASP A 108 -7.29 -21.85 -23.07
N VAL A 109 -6.73 -22.89 -23.68
CA VAL A 109 -6.29 -24.09 -22.95
C VAL A 109 -4.93 -23.80 -22.34
N LEU A 110 -4.89 -23.52 -21.04
CA LEU A 110 -3.67 -23.05 -20.36
C LEU A 110 -2.46 -23.99 -20.50
N ALA A 111 -2.67 -25.30 -20.50
CA ALA A 111 -1.60 -26.27 -20.72
C ALA A 111 -0.92 -26.14 -22.10
N THR A 112 -1.61 -25.55 -23.08
CA THR A 112 -1.07 -25.29 -24.42
C THR A 112 -0.42 -23.91 -24.49
N VAL A 113 -1.11 -22.84 -24.08
CA VAL A 113 -0.61 -21.46 -24.22
C VAL A 113 0.51 -21.13 -23.23
N LEU A 114 0.55 -21.84 -22.09
CA LEU A 114 1.58 -21.72 -21.05
C LEU A 114 2.41 -23.01 -20.92
N ALA A 115 2.57 -23.80 -21.99
CA ALA A 115 3.30 -25.07 -21.95
C ALA A 115 4.76 -24.91 -21.47
N ALA A 116 5.43 -23.83 -21.89
CA ALA A 116 6.81 -23.54 -21.49
C ALA A 116 6.90 -23.20 -20.00
N GLU A 117 5.98 -22.37 -19.50
CA GLU A 117 5.87 -21.99 -18.09
C GLU A 117 5.50 -23.20 -17.21
N LEU A 118 4.65 -24.09 -17.72
CA LEU A 118 4.28 -25.32 -17.05
C LEU A 118 5.47 -26.28 -16.93
N ALA A 119 6.23 -26.45 -18.02
CA ALA A 119 7.46 -27.25 -18.02
C ALA A 119 8.50 -26.66 -17.06
N ALA A 120 8.69 -25.34 -17.06
CA ALA A 120 9.58 -24.65 -16.14
C ALA A 120 9.12 -24.78 -14.67
N GLY A 121 7.81 -24.84 -14.43
CA GLY A 121 7.22 -25.17 -13.13
C GLY A 121 7.11 -26.66 -12.82
N SER A 122 7.81 -27.51 -13.56
CA SER A 122 7.87 -28.97 -13.37
C SER A 122 6.49 -29.65 -13.39
N GLY A 123 5.53 -29.10 -14.12
CA GLY A 123 4.17 -29.63 -14.22
C GLY A 123 3.27 -29.37 -13.01
N THR A 124 3.77 -28.70 -11.96
CA THR A 124 3.04 -28.47 -10.70
C THR A 124 2.52 -27.05 -10.54
N LYS A 125 3.08 -26.11 -11.30
CA LYS A 125 2.76 -24.68 -11.33
C LYS A 125 3.14 -24.09 -12.68
N TYR A 126 2.67 -22.88 -12.96
CA TYR A 126 3.16 -22.06 -14.07
C TYR A 126 4.27 -21.14 -13.54
N LEU A 127 5.53 -21.46 -13.88
CA LEU A 127 6.66 -20.57 -13.60
C LEU A 127 6.78 -19.58 -14.76
N MET A 128 6.39 -18.33 -14.52
CA MET A 128 6.36 -17.30 -15.57
C MET A 128 7.79 -16.95 -16.04
N ASP A 129 7.94 -16.48 -17.28
CA ASP A 129 9.21 -15.97 -17.82
C ASP A 129 9.42 -14.54 -17.30
N SER A 130 10.53 -14.30 -16.60
CA SER A 130 10.84 -13.03 -15.95
C SER A 130 10.92 -11.83 -16.91
N GLN A 131 11.12 -12.10 -18.20
CA GLN A 131 11.23 -11.09 -19.25
C GLN A 131 9.92 -10.89 -20.02
N THR A 132 8.88 -11.69 -19.75
CA THR A 132 7.61 -11.67 -20.48
C THR A 132 6.55 -10.86 -19.75
N LEU A 133 5.83 -10.03 -20.52
CA LEU A 133 4.58 -9.41 -20.10
C LEU A 133 3.41 -10.33 -20.42
N TYR A 134 2.65 -10.70 -19.40
CA TYR A 134 1.45 -11.52 -19.52
C TYR A 134 0.21 -10.63 -19.42
N GLU A 135 -0.57 -10.55 -20.48
CA GLU A 135 -1.87 -9.87 -20.48
C GLU A 135 -2.99 -10.89 -20.21
N ILE A 136 -3.84 -10.60 -19.23
CA ILE A 136 -5.07 -11.32 -18.97
C ILE A 136 -6.19 -10.65 -19.76
N ASN A 137 -6.98 -11.45 -20.48
CA ASN A 137 -8.11 -10.97 -21.28
C ASN A 137 -9.36 -11.79 -20.97
N GLY A 138 -10.28 -11.18 -20.22
CA GLY A 138 -11.46 -11.81 -19.66
C GLY A 138 -11.17 -12.66 -18.41
N GLN A 139 -12.14 -13.47 -18.01
CA GLN A 139 -12.01 -14.37 -16.86
C GLN A 139 -11.21 -15.63 -17.22
N VAL A 140 -9.95 -15.69 -16.77
CA VAL A 140 -9.05 -16.83 -16.95
C VAL A 140 -9.03 -17.68 -15.68
N VAL A 141 -9.38 -18.96 -15.80
CA VAL A 141 -9.39 -19.91 -14.68
C VAL A 141 -8.10 -20.73 -14.68
N PHE A 142 -7.25 -20.51 -13.68
CA PHE A 142 -5.99 -21.24 -13.49
C PHE A 142 -6.20 -22.55 -12.72
N ASN A 143 -5.91 -23.66 -13.39
CA ASN A 143 -5.95 -25.01 -12.80
C ASN A 143 -4.75 -25.27 -11.86
N LEU A 144 -3.59 -24.66 -12.12
CA LEU A 144 -2.38 -24.79 -11.29
C LEU A 144 -1.97 -23.43 -10.70
N PRO A 145 -1.19 -23.42 -9.59
CA PRO A 145 -0.62 -22.19 -9.04
C PRO A 145 0.29 -21.46 -10.03
N ILE A 146 0.51 -20.17 -9.80
CA ILE A 146 1.38 -19.29 -10.58
C ILE A 146 2.55 -18.86 -9.70
N GLU A 147 3.77 -19.02 -10.20
CA GLU A 147 4.94 -18.33 -9.65
C GLU A 147 5.32 -17.19 -10.59
N ILE A 148 5.27 -15.96 -10.08
CA ILE A 148 5.37 -14.74 -10.88
C ILE A 148 6.77 -14.57 -11.46
N ASN A 149 7.82 -15.03 -10.76
CA ASN A 149 9.19 -15.06 -11.26
C ASN A 149 9.68 -13.72 -11.80
N ASN A 150 9.44 -12.64 -11.05
CA ASN A 150 9.81 -11.28 -11.41
C ASN A 150 9.18 -10.76 -12.73
N SER A 151 8.20 -11.48 -13.29
CA SER A 151 7.48 -11.09 -14.50
C SER A 151 6.43 -10.01 -14.23
N TYR A 152 5.77 -9.58 -15.31
CA TYR A 152 4.69 -8.61 -15.29
C TYR A 152 3.40 -9.27 -15.74
N ILE A 153 2.37 -9.19 -14.91
CA ILE A 153 1.00 -9.61 -15.23
C ILE A 153 0.12 -8.36 -15.25
N VAL A 154 -0.67 -8.19 -16.30
CA VAL A 154 -1.51 -7.01 -16.50
C VAL A 154 -2.87 -7.40 -17.08
N GLY A 155 -3.92 -6.68 -16.75
CA GLY A 155 -5.13 -6.59 -17.57
C GLY A 155 -5.26 -5.19 -18.18
N LEU A 156 -6.37 -4.94 -18.84
CA LEU A 156 -6.74 -3.63 -19.37
C LEU A 156 -8.06 -3.13 -18.77
N ASP A 157 -8.89 -4.04 -18.26
CA ASP A 157 -10.12 -3.76 -17.54
C ASP A 157 -10.20 -4.63 -16.28
N SER A 158 -9.94 -4.06 -15.11
CA SER A 158 -10.00 -4.80 -13.85
C SER A 158 -11.39 -5.37 -13.54
N GLY A 159 -12.47 -4.87 -14.14
CA GLY A 159 -13.83 -5.40 -13.97
C GLY A 159 -14.07 -6.73 -14.68
N ASP A 160 -13.42 -6.93 -15.83
CA ASP A 160 -13.64 -8.07 -16.72
C ASP A 160 -12.43 -9.02 -16.81
N ASP A 161 -11.21 -8.50 -16.67
CA ASP A 161 -9.96 -9.28 -16.69
C ASP A 161 -9.71 -9.88 -15.30
N LYS A 162 -9.94 -11.19 -15.18
CA LYS A 162 -9.90 -11.89 -13.89
C LYS A 162 -8.95 -13.07 -13.93
N ILE A 163 -8.18 -13.22 -12.87
CA ILE A 163 -7.40 -14.42 -12.58
C ILE A 163 -8.16 -15.17 -11.47
N VAL A 164 -8.71 -16.32 -11.83
CA VAL A 164 -9.59 -17.11 -10.95
C VAL A 164 -8.97 -18.46 -10.65
N LYS A 165 -9.07 -18.90 -9.39
CA LYS A 165 -8.76 -20.27 -8.99
C LYS A 165 -9.82 -20.79 -8.00
N PHE A 166 -10.14 -22.07 -8.10
CA PHE A 166 -11.19 -22.70 -7.28
C PHE A 166 -10.65 -23.59 -6.15
N GLY A 167 -9.37 -23.94 -6.15
CA GLY A 167 -8.77 -24.79 -5.13
C GLY A 167 -7.24 -24.70 -5.11
N GLY A 168 -6.66 -24.81 -3.92
CA GLY A 168 -5.24 -24.55 -3.68
C GLY A 168 -4.88 -23.07 -3.76
N ASP A 169 -3.62 -22.72 -3.56
CA ASP A 169 -3.17 -21.32 -3.61
C ASP A 169 -2.97 -20.82 -5.05
N LEU A 170 -3.28 -19.55 -5.32
CA LEU A 170 -3.19 -18.95 -6.65
C LEU A 170 -1.77 -18.51 -6.98
N PHE A 171 -1.20 -17.59 -6.20
CA PHE A 171 0.20 -17.19 -6.34
C PHE A 171 1.06 -17.86 -5.27
N VAL A 172 2.12 -18.55 -5.70
CA VAL A 172 3.04 -19.29 -4.83
C VAL A 172 4.49 -19.04 -5.25
N GLY A 173 5.43 -19.58 -4.47
CA GLY A 173 6.84 -19.64 -4.84
C GLY A 173 7.72 -18.72 -4.01
N SER A 174 8.89 -18.40 -4.55
CA SER A 174 9.94 -17.65 -3.85
C SER A 174 10.29 -16.32 -4.49
N THR A 175 9.55 -15.90 -5.51
CA THR A 175 9.82 -14.72 -6.31
C THR A 175 8.65 -13.75 -6.31
N GLY A 176 8.97 -12.47 -6.48
CA GLY A 176 7.97 -11.42 -6.62
C GLY A 176 7.65 -11.11 -8.08
N GLY A 177 7.33 -9.85 -8.36
CA GLY A 177 6.98 -9.35 -9.69
C GLY A 177 5.93 -8.26 -9.63
N SER A 178 5.23 -8.01 -10.75
CA SER A 178 4.22 -6.96 -10.85
C SER A 178 2.88 -7.51 -11.31
N ILE A 179 1.78 -7.18 -10.61
CA ILE A 179 0.40 -7.50 -11.03
C ILE A 179 -0.41 -6.21 -11.12
N ARG A 180 -1.10 -5.97 -12.25
CA ARG A 180 -1.84 -4.71 -12.47
C ARG A 180 -3.17 -4.89 -13.18
N VAL A 181 -4.15 -4.06 -12.87
CA VAL A 181 -5.42 -3.94 -13.62
C VAL A 181 -6.12 -5.28 -13.83
N VAL A 182 -6.21 -6.11 -12.79
CA VAL A 182 -6.94 -7.38 -12.82
C VAL A 182 -7.77 -7.56 -11.55
N THR A 183 -8.83 -8.35 -11.63
CA THR A 183 -9.46 -8.93 -10.45
C THR A 183 -8.81 -10.27 -10.10
N LEU A 184 -8.46 -10.47 -8.83
CA LEU A 184 -8.00 -11.73 -8.29
C LEU A 184 -9.11 -12.40 -7.47
N VAL A 185 -9.37 -13.68 -7.74
CA VAL A 185 -10.37 -14.48 -7.02
C VAL A 185 -9.81 -15.87 -6.70
N ASN A 186 -9.82 -16.25 -5.43
CA ASN A 186 -9.56 -17.62 -5.02
C ASN A 186 -10.52 -18.11 -3.94
N VAL A 187 -11.53 -18.90 -4.32
CA VAL A 187 -12.58 -19.38 -3.42
C VAL A 187 -12.20 -20.59 -2.56
N GLY A 188 -11.09 -21.28 -2.88
CA GLY A 188 -10.72 -22.55 -2.25
C GLY A 188 -9.30 -22.59 -1.67
N GLY A 189 -8.67 -21.43 -1.50
CA GLY A 189 -7.31 -21.30 -0.99
C GLY A 189 -6.92 -19.83 -0.82
N ARG A 190 -5.62 -19.55 -0.83
CA ARG A 190 -5.11 -18.17 -0.72
C ARG A 190 -4.89 -17.54 -2.09
N VAL A 191 -5.18 -16.26 -2.24
CA VAL A 191 -4.73 -15.49 -3.40
C VAL A 191 -3.20 -15.43 -3.41
N PHE A 192 -2.58 -15.08 -2.28
CA PHE A 192 -1.13 -15.08 -2.11
C PHE A 192 -0.66 -16.10 -1.09
N ASN A 193 0.33 -16.91 -1.44
CA ASN A 193 1.09 -17.72 -0.49
C ASN A 193 2.55 -17.75 -0.93
N ILE A 194 3.21 -16.60 -0.82
CA ILE A 194 4.56 -16.40 -1.35
C ILE A 194 5.54 -16.22 -0.19
N THR A 195 6.64 -16.98 -0.22
CA THR A 195 7.75 -16.86 0.73
C THR A 195 9.02 -16.59 -0.05
N ALA A 196 9.41 -15.32 -0.09
CA ALA A 196 10.51 -14.83 -0.90
C ALA A 196 11.74 -14.46 -0.06
N ALA A 197 12.88 -14.28 -0.72
CA ALA A 197 14.06 -13.71 -0.09
C ALA A 197 13.95 -12.17 0.01
N ASN A 198 14.74 -11.56 0.88
CA ASN A 198 14.74 -10.11 1.09
C ASN A 198 15.31 -9.29 -0.10
N THR A 199 15.73 -9.96 -1.16
CA THR A 199 16.13 -9.37 -2.46
C THR A 199 14.95 -9.24 -3.42
N GLU A 200 13.84 -9.91 -3.15
CA GLU A 200 12.68 -9.95 -4.02
C GLU A 200 11.69 -8.84 -3.68
N ASN A 201 10.99 -8.37 -4.71
CA ASN A 201 10.02 -7.29 -4.60
C ASN A 201 8.68 -7.72 -5.20
N LEU A 202 7.57 -7.42 -4.53
CA LEU A 202 6.24 -7.61 -5.06
C LEU A 202 5.52 -6.27 -5.19
N ILE A 203 5.00 -6.00 -6.39
CA ILE A 203 4.20 -4.82 -6.69
C ILE A 203 2.83 -5.29 -7.16
N PHE A 204 1.77 -4.81 -6.53
CA PHE A 204 0.42 -5.06 -7.03
C PHE A 204 -0.44 -3.82 -6.92
N ARG A 205 -1.04 -3.40 -8.03
CA ARG A 205 -1.71 -2.09 -8.10
C ARG A 205 -2.88 -2.06 -9.05
N ASP A 206 -3.81 -1.16 -8.79
CA ASP A 206 -4.99 -0.96 -9.62
C ASP A 206 -5.79 -2.29 -9.71
N LEU A 207 -5.96 -2.96 -8.57
CA LEU A 207 -6.52 -4.33 -8.48
C LEU A 207 -7.84 -4.38 -7.71
N ILE A 208 -8.59 -5.43 -7.97
CA ILE A 208 -9.68 -5.88 -7.11
C ILE A 208 -9.30 -7.28 -6.59
N ILE A 209 -9.37 -7.51 -5.28
CA ILE A 209 -9.30 -8.84 -4.69
C ILE A 209 -10.67 -9.14 -4.11
N ALA A 210 -11.38 -10.06 -4.75
CA ALA A 210 -12.80 -10.27 -4.48
C ALA A 210 -13.11 -11.73 -4.17
N ASN A 211 -14.13 -11.94 -3.33
CA ASN A 211 -14.79 -13.22 -3.09
C ASN A 211 -13.80 -14.37 -2.82
N SER A 212 -12.69 -14.07 -2.15
CA SER A 212 -11.65 -15.04 -1.89
C SER A 212 -11.79 -15.61 -0.48
N ALA A 213 -11.53 -16.90 -0.33
CA ALA A 213 -11.51 -17.54 0.99
C ALA A 213 -10.42 -16.93 1.88
N ASN A 214 -9.31 -16.52 1.28
CA ASN A 214 -8.20 -15.88 1.98
C ASN A 214 -7.38 -15.01 1.00
N VAL A 215 -7.12 -13.74 1.34
CA VAL A 215 -6.23 -12.90 0.52
C VAL A 215 -4.79 -13.43 0.60
N GLY A 216 -4.34 -13.84 1.78
CA GLY A 216 -3.20 -14.74 1.90
C GLY A 216 -2.04 -14.22 2.72
N ASN A 217 -0.84 -14.71 2.42
CA ASN A 217 0.40 -14.44 3.14
C ASN A 217 1.51 -14.02 2.18
N LEU A 218 2.16 -12.91 2.52
CA LEU A 218 3.37 -12.42 1.89
C LEU A 218 4.50 -12.44 2.92
N ASN A 219 5.53 -13.26 2.67
CA ASN A 219 6.59 -13.52 3.63
C ASN A 219 7.97 -13.25 3.05
N GLY A 220 8.85 -12.58 3.81
CA GLY A 220 10.29 -12.51 3.55
C GLY A 220 10.79 -11.48 2.53
N PHE A 221 9.89 -10.78 1.83
CA PHE A 221 10.25 -9.83 0.77
C PHE A 221 11.15 -8.67 1.24
N GLY A 222 11.97 -8.16 0.33
CA GLY A 222 12.68 -6.89 0.51
C GLY A 222 11.74 -5.69 0.41
N PHE A 223 10.77 -5.78 -0.50
CA PHE A 223 9.80 -4.71 -0.70
C PHE A 223 8.45 -5.26 -1.16
N VAL A 224 7.39 -4.82 -0.50
CA VAL A 224 6.03 -5.01 -0.97
C VAL A 224 5.37 -3.65 -1.14
N PHE A 225 4.92 -3.37 -2.37
CA PHE A 225 4.18 -2.16 -2.69
C PHE A 225 2.78 -2.50 -3.20
N SER A 226 1.78 -1.93 -2.55
CA SER A 226 0.39 -1.99 -2.98
C SER A 226 -0.19 -0.61 -3.20
N SER A 227 -0.90 -0.40 -4.32
CA SER A 227 -1.48 0.92 -4.63
C SER A 227 -2.83 0.78 -5.33
N ILE A 228 -3.87 1.42 -4.80
CA ILE A 228 -5.22 1.40 -5.38
C ILE A 228 -5.71 -0.06 -5.50
N VAL A 229 -6.00 -0.67 -4.36
CA VAL A 229 -6.51 -2.05 -4.30
C VAL A 229 -7.80 -2.09 -3.51
N GLN A 230 -8.82 -2.70 -4.11
CA GLN A 230 -10.12 -2.91 -3.50
C GLN A 230 -10.22 -4.34 -2.98
N TYR A 231 -10.63 -4.51 -1.74
CA TYR A 231 -10.88 -5.82 -1.13
C TYR A 231 -12.37 -5.93 -0.84
N SER A 232 -13.06 -6.92 -1.41
CA SER A 232 -14.51 -7.08 -1.28
C SER A 232 -14.93 -8.54 -1.14
N GLY A 233 -15.75 -8.85 -0.14
CA GLY A 233 -16.31 -10.19 0.05
C GLY A 233 -15.27 -11.28 0.38
N ASN A 234 -14.08 -10.92 0.87
CA ASN A 234 -13.07 -11.89 1.26
C ASN A 234 -13.35 -12.43 2.68
N THR A 235 -13.15 -13.73 2.88
CA THR A 235 -13.40 -14.37 4.19
C THR A 235 -12.26 -14.14 5.20
N ASN A 236 -11.03 -14.01 4.71
CA ASN A 236 -9.86 -13.63 5.49
C ASN A 236 -9.00 -12.65 4.68
N GLY A 237 -8.33 -11.72 5.36
CA GLY A 237 -7.47 -10.74 4.73
C GLY A 237 -6.04 -11.22 4.50
N ILE A 238 -5.11 -10.27 4.53
CA ILE A 238 -3.70 -10.47 4.16
C ILE A 238 -2.78 -10.41 5.38
N VAL A 239 -1.78 -11.28 5.39
CA VAL A 239 -0.68 -11.29 6.36
C VAL A 239 0.60 -10.80 5.68
N TYR A 240 1.20 -9.77 6.24
CA TYR A 240 2.54 -9.29 5.93
C TYR A 240 3.49 -9.81 7.02
N ASN A 241 4.47 -10.65 6.66
CA ASN A 241 5.39 -11.26 7.61
C ASN A 241 6.85 -11.12 7.20
N ASN A 242 7.71 -10.65 8.10
CA ASN A 242 9.17 -10.55 7.84
C ASN A 242 9.50 -9.82 6.52
N ILE A 243 8.83 -8.70 6.23
CA ILE A 243 9.08 -7.92 5.02
C ILE A 243 9.92 -6.71 5.40
N THR A 244 11.04 -6.48 4.72
CA THR A 244 11.92 -5.35 5.03
C THR A 244 11.18 -4.02 4.91
N LYS A 245 10.45 -3.79 3.80
CA LYS A 245 9.70 -2.54 3.57
C LYS A 245 8.31 -2.83 2.99
N VAL A 246 7.26 -2.36 3.68
CA VAL A 246 5.87 -2.44 3.19
C VAL A 246 5.33 -1.03 2.95
N LEU A 247 4.84 -0.76 1.75
CA LEU A 247 4.17 0.48 1.39
C LEU A 247 2.78 0.18 0.80
N LEU A 248 1.74 0.61 1.50
CA LEU A 248 0.33 0.41 1.14
C LEU A 248 -0.32 1.76 0.87
N THR A 249 -0.86 1.97 -0.31
CA THR A 249 -1.45 3.26 -0.69
C THR A 249 -2.86 3.07 -1.24
N ASN A 250 -3.81 3.87 -0.77
CA ASN A 250 -5.20 3.88 -1.23
C ASN A 250 -5.84 2.48 -1.28
N GLN A 251 -5.74 1.75 -0.17
CA GLN A 251 -6.38 0.44 -0.01
C GLN A 251 -7.83 0.66 0.44
N GLY A 252 -8.79 -0.01 -0.21
CA GLY A 252 -10.21 0.06 0.13
C GLY A 252 -10.72 -1.28 0.64
N TRP A 253 -10.89 -1.41 1.95
CA TRP A 253 -11.51 -2.59 2.56
C TRP A 253 -13.00 -2.32 2.81
N PHE A 254 -13.86 -2.96 2.02
CA PHE A 254 -15.32 -2.85 2.14
C PHE A 254 -15.89 -3.63 3.33
N GLY A 255 -17.03 -3.19 3.85
CA GLY A 255 -17.66 -3.76 5.04
C GLY A 255 -18.19 -5.19 4.90
N ASN A 256 -18.19 -5.74 3.68
CA ASN A 256 -18.58 -7.13 3.40
C ASN A 256 -17.42 -8.13 3.49
N ASN A 257 -16.21 -7.70 3.85
CA ASN A 257 -15.12 -8.61 4.19
C ASN A 257 -15.29 -9.14 5.62
N SER A 258 -14.79 -10.35 5.87
CA SER A 258 -14.75 -11.00 7.19
C SER A 258 -13.31 -11.19 7.69
N GLY A 259 -13.18 -11.57 8.96
CA GLY A 259 -11.88 -11.88 9.57
C GLY A 259 -11.01 -10.64 9.79
N THR A 260 -9.69 -10.85 9.84
CA THR A 260 -8.73 -9.74 9.95
C THR A 260 -8.31 -9.29 8.55
N TYR A 261 -8.48 -8.01 8.25
CA TYR A 261 -8.18 -7.45 6.94
C TYR A 261 -6.67 -7.37 6.68
N GLU A 262 -5.91 -6.76 7.59
CA GLU A 262 -4.46 -6.63 7.49
C GLU A 262 -3.79 -7.09 8.79
N THR A 263 -2.87 -8.04 8.69
CA THR A 263 -2.09 -8.53 9.85
C THR A 263 -0.61 -8.28 9.60
N PHE A 264 0.09 -7.70 10.57
CA PHE A 264 1.54 -7.50 10.52
C PHE A 264 2.22 -8.36 11.57
N THR A 265 3.15 -9.22 11.14
CA THR A 265 3.90 -10.12 12.04
C THR A 265 5.39 -10.13 11.71
N GLY A 266 6.22 -10.54 12.67
CA GLY A 266 7.66 -10.65 12.45
C GLY A 266 8.37 -9.30 12.45
N SER A 267 9.37 -9.13 11.59
CA SER A 267 10.25 -7.95 11.56
C SER A 267 10.12 -7.13 10.28
N PHE A 268 10.21 -5.81 10.44
CA PHE A 268 10.17 -4.81 9.38
C PHE A 268 11.21 -3.71 9.64
N GLU A 269 11.76 -3.12 8.58
CA GLU A 269 12.40 -1.81 8.70
C GLU A 269 11.37 -0.69 8.66
N LEU A 270 10.49 -0.73 7.66
CA LEU A 270 9.49 0.31 7.40
C LEU A 270 8.11 -0.29 7.11
N ILE A 271 7.09 0.32 7.71
CA ILE A 271 5.69 0.10 7.36
C ILE A 271 5.07 1.46 7.05
N GLY A 272 4.57 1.66 5.83
CA GLY A 272 3.85 2.86 5.44
C GLY A 272 2.46 2.49 4.92
N LYS A 273 1.43 3.13 5.45
CA LYS A 273 0.07 3.04 4.93
C LYS A 273 -0.51 4.45 4.73
N GLN A 274 -0.96 4.76 3.53
CA GLN A 274 -1.43 6.10 3.18
C GLN A 274 -2.75 6.06 2.41
N GLY A 275 -3.74 6.80 2.89
CA GLY A 275 -5.03 6.96 2.20
C GLY A 275 -5.88 5.69 2.13
N GLY A 276 -7.07 5.83 1.51
CA GLY A 276 -8.06 4.76 1.41
C GLY A 276 -8.97 4.66 2.63
N PHE A 277 -9.65 3.53 2.77
CA PHE A 277 -10.62 3.30 3.84
C PHE A 277 -10.64 1.85 4.32
N SER A 278 -11.12 1.66 5.55
CA SER A 278 -11.35 0.36 6.16
C SER A 278 -12.68 0.34 6.91
N GLU A 279 -13.68 -0.29 6.31
CA GLU A 279 -15.00 -0.49 6.89
C GLU A 279 -15.01 -1.78 7.70
N VAL A 280 -14.88 -1.69 9.02
CA VAL A 280 -14.76 -2.85 9.91
C VAL A 280 -16.10 -3.10 10.59
N SER A 281 -16.77 -4.20 10.26
CA SER A 281 -18.09 -4.55 10.80
C SER A 281 -18.13 -5.98 11.34
N GLY A 282 -19.17 -6.32 12.11
CA GLY A 282 -19.35 -7.68 12.62
C GLY A 282 -18.20 -8.12 13.53
N ALA A 283 -17.67 -9.33 13.34
CA ALA A 283 -16.53 -9.84 14.11
C ALA A 283 -15.16 -9.51 13.47
N SER A 284 -15.14 -8.70 12.41
CA SER A 284 -13.93 -8.39 11.66
C SER A 284 -12.98 -7.48 12.44
N ILE A 285 -11.70 -7.50 12.04
CA ILE A 285 -10.63 -6.64 12.57
C ILE A 285 -9.99 -5.93 11.39
N GLY A 286 -9.84 -4.61 11.48
CA GLY A 286 -9.17 -3.83 10.41
C GLY A 286 -7.67 -4.12 10.37
N ILE A 287 -6.99 -3.96 11.50
CA ILE A 287 -5.55 -4.21 11.61
C ILE A 287 -5.26 -5.07 12.83
N ASP A 288 -4.40 -6.09 12.69
CA ASP A 288 -3.85 -6.87 13.80
C ASP A 288 -2.33 -6.70 13.88
N VAL A 289 -1.88 -6.18 15.03
CA VAL A 289 -0.47 -6.02 15.44
C VAL A 289 -0.22 -6.65 16.81
N SER A 290 -1.13 -7.51 17.28
CA SER A 290 -1.06 -8.13 18.61
C SER A 290 0.02 -9.19 18.77
N SER A 291 0.69 -9.58 17.70
CA SER A 291 1.91 -10.40 17.77
C SER A 291 3.16 -9.59 18.11
N ASP A 292 3.02 -8.29 18.40
CA ASP A 292 4.09 -7.35 18.68
C ASP A 292 5.19 -7.30 17.59
N PRO A 293 4.85 -7.00 16.31
CA PRO A 293 5.84 -6.96 15.24
C PRO A 293 6.92 -5.89 15.50
N VAL A 294 8.16 -6.24 15.16
CA VAL A 294 9.33 -5.38 15.37
C VAL A 294 9.50 -4.45 14.18
N VAL A 295 9.48 -3.14 14.42
CA VAL A 295 9.80 -2.11 13.43
C VAL A 295 11.11 -1.44 13.83
N SER A 296 12.17 -1.66 13.05
CA SER A 296 13.50 -1.18 13.43
C SER A 296 13.69 0.32 13.17
N VAL A 297 13.11 0.85 12.09
CA VAL A 297 13.21 2.27 11.71
C VAL A 297 11.96 3.03 12.17
N ASP A 298 10.91 3.06 11.35
CA ASP A 298 9.69 3.84 11.57
C ASP A 298 8.47 3.15 10.91
N ALA A 299 7.29 3.31 11.52
CA ALA A 299 6.01 2.97 10.91
C ALA A 299 5.10 4.19 10.84
N SER A 300 4.31 4.31 9.77
CA SER A 300 3.42 5.46 9.57
C SER A 300 2.09 5.04 8.94
N MET A 301 1.02 5.67 9.43
CA MET A 301 -0.32 5.52 8.89
C MET A 301 -1.04 6.86 8.84
N ASP A 302 -1.34 7.35 7.65
CA ASP A 302 -1.88 8.69 7.44
C ASP A 302 -3.04 8.70 6.44
N GLY A 303 -4.12 9.40 6.79
CA GLY A 303 -5.25 9.64 5.88
C GLY A 303 -6.12 8.42 5.58
N VAL A 304 -5.98 7.31 6.33
CA VAL A 304 -6.89 6.17 6.22
C VAL A 304 -8.17 6.46 7.00
N LEU A 305 -9.33 6.20 6.38
CA LEU A 305 -10.63 6.34 7.02
C LEU A 305 -11.06 5.00 7.62
N PHE A 306 -10.96 4.84 8.95
CA PHE A 306 -11.54 3.69 9.63
C PHE A 306 -12.98 3.99 10.05
N THR A 307 -13.90 3.10 9.69
CA THR A 307 -15.32 3.22 9.97
C THR A 307 -15.91 1.87 10.40
N GLY A 308 -17.17 1.88 10.81
CA GLY A 308 -17.88 0.69 11.28
C GLY A 308 -17.83 0.50 12.79
N VAL A 309 -18.65 -0.43 13.29
CA VAL A 309 -18.79 -0.74 14.71
C VAL A 309 -18.63 -2.26 14.88
N PRO A 310 -17.39 -2.75 15.05
CA PRO A 310 -17.16 -4.16 15.22
C PRO A 310 -17.65 -4.63 16.60
N THR A 311 -18.20 -5.84 16.65
CA THR A 311 -18.64 -6.53 17.86
C THR A 311 -17.49 -6.84 18.84
N THR A 312 -16.25 -6.83 18.36
CA THR A 312 -15.04 -6.92 19.18
C THR A 312 -14.80 -5.67 20.04
N GLY A 313 -15.44 -4.54 19.70
CA GLY A 313 -15.28 -3.26 20.37
C GLY A 313 -14.05 -2.45 19.95
N PHE A 314 -13.23 -2.95 19.03
CA PHE A 314 -12.04 -2.26 18.55
C PHE A 314 -11.79 -2.49 17.05
N LEU A 315 -11.30 -1.45 16.38
CA LEU A 315 -10.95 -1.47 14.95
C LEU A 315 -9.55 -2.07 14.71
N VAL A 316 -8.68 -1.94 15.70
CA VAL A 316 -7.29 -2.43 15.67
C VAL A 316 -7.08 -3.37 16.84
N LYS A 317 -6.62 -4.58 16.56
CA LYS A 317 -6.13 -5.49 17.59
C LYS A 317 -4.69 -5.10 17.93
N ARG A 318 -4.60 -4.30 18.99
CA ARG A 318 -3.40 -3.56 19.41
C ARG A 318 -2.20 -4.44 19.78
N TYR A 319 -1.01 -3.82 19.79
CA TYR A 319 0.19 -4.38 20.41
C TYR A 319 -0.11 -4.78 21.85
N THR A 320 0.33 -5.96 22.26
CA THR A 320 0.23 -6.45 23.65
C THR A 320 1.35 -5.88 24.53
N THR A 321 2.49 -5.54 23.93
CA THR A 321 3.64 -4.92 24.60
C THR A 321 4.02 -3.61 23.91
N GLY A 322 4.30 -2.58 24.70
CA GLY A 322 4.80 -1.29 24.20
C GLY A 322 3.73 -0.33 23.65
N SER A 323 2.46 -0.75 23.60
CA SER A 323 1.33 0.17 23.42
C SER A 323 1.04 0.96 24.71
N TYR A 324 0.19 1.97 24.59
CA TYR A 324 -0.23 2.83 25.69
C TYR A 324 -1.72 2.64 25.99
N THR A 325 -2.15 2.90 27.22
CA THR A 325 -3.56 2.78 27.61
C THR A 325 -4.44 3.67 26.74
N GLY A 326 -5.46 3.10 26.07
CA GLY A 326 -6.33 3.82 25.14
C GLY A 326 -5.78 3.97 23.72
N TYR A 327 -4.59 3.42 23.44
CA TYR A 327 -3.90 3.50 22.14
C TYR A 327 -3.55 2.10 21.62
N ASN A 328 -3.22 2.02 20.33
CA ASN A 328 -3.11 0.74 19.63
C ASN A 328 -1.68 0.33 19.28
N PHE A 329 -0.79 1.31 19.06
CA PHE A 329 0.54 1.09 18.51
C PHE A 329 1.65 1.47 19.50
N ASN A 330 2.84 0.95 19.25
CA ASN A 330 4.04 1.32 20.02
C ASN A 330 4.65 2.66 19.54
N ASN A 331 5.74 3.10 20.17
CA ASN A 331 6.36 4.38 19.87
C ASN A 331 7.01 4.51 18.48
N LYS A 332 7.18 3.41 17.73
CA LYS A 332 7.68 3.43 16.35
C LYS A 332 6.64 3.88 15.33
N TRP A 333 5.36 3.89 15.71
CA TRP A 333 4.28 4.30 14.84
C TRP A 333 4.01 5.81 14.91
N SER A 334 3.61 6.39 13.78
CA SER A 334 2.94 7.69 13.68
C SER A 334 1.60 7.49 12.98
N VAL A 335 0.50 7.64 13.70
CA VAL A 335 -0.87 7.40 13.21
C VAL A 335 -1.68 8.70 13.24
N ASN A 336 -2.23 9.03 12.09
CA ASN A 336 -3.11 10.17 11.86
C ASN A 336 -4.25 9.75 10.93
N CYS A 337 -5.22 9.03 11.50
CA CYS A 337 -6.31 8.39 10.77
C CYS A 337 -7.65 8.71 11.42
N THR A 338 -8.69 8.84 10.60
CA THR A 338 -10.05 9.00 11.13
C THR A 338 -10.52 7.67 11.72
N GLY A 339 -11.21 7.71 12.85
CA GLY A 339 -11.69 6.51 13.56
C GLY A 339 -10.70 5.90 14.55
N LEU A 340 -9.43 6.34 14.52
CA LEU A 340 -8.40 5.91 15.48
C LEU A 340 -7.90 7.10 16.32
N PRO A 341 -7.38 6.86 17.53
CA PRO A 341 -6.65 7.87 18.28
C PRO A 341 -5.45 8.41 17.47
N LEU A 342 -5.13 9.70 17.66
CA LEU A 342 -3.92 10.28 17.13
C LEU A 342 -2.71 9.75 17.90
N GLU A 343 -1.82 9.03 17.22
CA GLU A 343 -0.70 8.35 17.86
C GLU A 343 0.64 8.78 17.27
N ALA A 344 1.29 9.80 17.84
CA ALA A 344 2.65 10.18 17.44
C ALA A 344 3.40 10.87 18.58
N ASP A 345 4.73 10.96 18.49
CA ASP A 345 5.56 11.68 19.48
C ASP A 345 5.09 13.13 19.67
N ARG A 346 4.57 13.79 18.63
CA ARG A 346 4.05 15.17 18.70
C ARG A 346 2.79 15.32 19.58
N PHE A 347 2.10 14.22 19.86
CA PHE A 347 0.90 14.18 20.70
C PHE A 347 1.19 13.61 22.09
N ALA A 348 2.45 13.27 22.39
CA ALA A 348 2.85 12.77 23.70
C ALA A 348 2.45 13.76 24.81
N LEU A 349 1.80 13.23 25.84
CA LEU A 349 1.32 14.00 26.99
C LEU A 349 1.48 13.18 28.25
N GLY A 350 1.72 13.85 29.37
CA GLY A 350 1.79 13.19 30.66
C GLY A 350 1.45 14.14 31.79
N ASP A 351 0.69 13.62 32.76
CA ASP A 351 0.43 14.29 34.02
C ASP A 351 0.94 13.49 35.23
N TYR A 352 1.22 14.20 36.31
CA TYR A 352 1.19 13.62 37.64
C TYR A 352 0.76 14.66 38.65
N TYR A 353 0.13 14.18 39.72
CA TYR A 353 -0.31 15.02 40.80
C TYR A 353 -0.31 14.28 42.13
N TYR A 354 -0.38 15.04 43.20
CA TYR A 354 -0.85 14.56 44.49
C TYR A 354 -1.56 15.70 45.23
N ASN A 355 -2.51 15.33 46.07
CA ASN A 355 -3.37 16.29 46.76
C ASN A 355 -3.64 15.81 48.19
N TYR A 356 -2.97 16.43 49.15
CA TYR A 356 -3.14 16.20 50.58
C TYR A 356 -4.00 17.33 51.18
N ALA A 357 -4.66 17.04 52.31
CA ALA A 357 -5.33 18.08 53.07
C ALA A 357 -4.31 19.08 53.64
N VAL A 358 -4.69 20.36 53.73
CA VAL A 358 -3.86 21.39 54.37
C VAL A 358 -3.54 20.96 55.81
N GLY A 359 -2.28 21.11 56.22
CA GLY A 359 -1.77 20.64 57.51
C GLY A 359 -1.41 19.14 57.56
N SER A 360 -1.76 18.36 56.53
CA SER A 360 -1.35 16.95 56.36
C SER A 360 -0.46 16.75 55.13
N GLY A 361 0.17 17.84 54.66
CA GLY A 361 1.06 17.80 53.51
C GLY A 361 2.31 16.97 53.78
N VAL A 362 2.98 16.59 52.70
CA VAL A 362 4.21 15.80 52.76
C VAL A 362 5.43 16.70 52.96
N SER A 363 6.22 16.40 53.98
CA SER A 363 7.43 17.16 54.28
C SER A 363 8.60 16.70 53.41
N THR A 364 9.33 17.66 52.84
CA THR A 364 10.61 17.45 52.17
C THR A 364 11.70 18.22 52.90
N SER A 365 12.74 17.55 53.37
CA SER A 365 13.89 18.21 54.01
C SER A 365 14.70 19.01 52.99
N LEU A 366 14.98 20.26 53.32
CA LEU A 366 15.69 21.21 52.46
C LEU A 366 16.99 21.68 53.10
N SER A 367 17.94 22.06 52.24
CA SER A 367 19.18 22.74 52.60
C SER A 367 19.52 23.83 51.57
N GLY A 368 20.75 24.35 51.59
CA GLY A 368 21.29 25.21 50.52
C GLY A 368 21.60 24.47 49.21
N SER A 369 21.01 23.30 48.99
CA SER A 369 21.10 22.53 47.76
C SER A 369 19.71 21.98 47.41
N ALA A 370 19.40 21.94 46.11
CA ALA A 370 18.09 21.50 45.64
C ALA A 370 17.84 20.02 45.95
N ALA A 371 16.66 19.73 46.51
CA ALA A 371 16.18 18.40 46.84
C ALA A 371 14.87 18.10 46.12
N LYS A 372 14.67 16.84 45.71
CA LYS A 372 13.45 16.36 45.09
C LYS A 372 12.28 16.44 46.08
N LEU A 373 11.15 16.99 45.66
CA LEU A 373 9.93 16.98 46.50
C LEU A 373 9.44 15.54 46.73
N ALA A 374 9.14 15.23 47.98
CA ALA A 374 8.49 13.98 48.38
C ALA A 374 6.98 14.02 48.06
N GLY A 375 6.33 12.84 48.04
CA GLY A 375 4.88 12.71 47.91
C GLY A 375 4.44 11.65 46.91
N VAL A 376 3.59 10.72 47.36
CA VAL A 376 3.01 9.66 46.52
C VAL A 376 2.20 10.29 45.40
N SER A 377 2.61 10.08 44.15
CA SER A 377 1.95 10.67 42.98
C SER A 377 0.82 9.77 42.47
N ALA A 378 -0.10 10.36 41.71
CA ALA A 378 -1.10 9.74 40.86
C ALA A 378 -0.97 10.34 39.44
N SER A 379 -1.56 9.68 38.44
CA SER A 379 -1.65 10.16 37.04
C SER A 379 -2.96 9.70 36.46
N ASP A 380 -3.58 10.55 35.63
CA ASP A 380 -4.84 10.23 34.95
C ASP A 380 -4.62 10.11 33.44
N ASN A 381 -3.65 10.83 32.87
CA ASN A 381 -3.45 10.95 31.44
C ASN A 381 -1.97 10.72 31.08
N LEU A 382 -1.68 9.54 30.52
CA LEU A 382 -0.34 9.18 30.07
C LEU A 382 -0.36 8.64 28.64
N TYR A 383 0.29 9.35 27.73
CA TYR A 383 0.55 8.88 26.38
C TYR A 383 2.00 9.17 25.98
N ARG A 384 2.77 8.10 25.70
CA ARG A 384 4.24 8.17 25.55
C ARG A 384 4.93 8.82 26.73
N PHE A 385 4.33 8.74 27.91
CA PHE A 385 4.91 9.07 29.20
C PHE A 385 4.61 7.97 30.21
N SER A 386 5.42 7.87 31.24
CA SER A 386 5.17 6.99 32.38
C SER A 386 5.80 7.57 33.63
N ARG A 387 5.21 7.27 34.79
CA ARG A 387 5.85 7.54 36.08
C ARG A 387 6.95 6.54 36.43
N GLY A 388 6.97 5.38 35.77
CA GLY A 388 7.94 4.31 36.06
C GLY A 388 7.89 3.79 37.50
N GLY A 389 6.74 3.93 38.19
CA GLY A 389 6.60 3.59 39.61
C GLY A 389 7.35 4.50 40.58
N VAL A 390 7.89 5.62 40.08
CA VAL A 390 8.60 6.62 40.89
C VAL A 390 7.70 7.84 41.07
N ASP A 391 7.63 8.30 42.31
CA ASP A 391 6.88 9.50 42.66
C ASP A 391 7.57 10.77 42.20
N ASN A 392 6.79 11.82 41.95
CA ASN A 392 7.27 13.12 41.48
C ASN A 392 8.20 12.97 40.26
N ARG A 393 7.76 12.15 39.28
CA ARG A 393 8.51 11.84 38.07
C ARG A 393 7.58 11.60 36.88
N LEU A 394 7.91 12.21 35.75
CA LEU A 394 7.40 11.83 34.43
C LEU A 394 8.56 11.51 33.50
N THR A 395 8.60 10.28 33.01
CA THR A 395 9.58 9.78 32.03
C THR A 395 8.97 9.77 30.64
N TYR A 396 9.66 10.36 29.67
CA TYR A 396 9.25 10.34 28.27
C TYR A 396 9.59 8.99 27.63
N LEU A 397 8.61 8.38 26.96
CA LEU A 397 8.67 7.06 26.33
C LEU A 397 8.53 7.10 24.81
N GLY A 398 8.55 8.28 24.20
CA GLY A 398 8.52 8.41 22.74
C GLY A 398 9.79 7.91 22.07
N SER A 399 9.83 8.00 20.75
CA SER A 399 10.93 7.46 19.94
C SER A 399 11.99 8.50 19.56
N LYS A 400 11.59 9.77 19.45
CA LYS A 400 12.41 10.86 18.96
C LYS A 400 12.52 11.95 20.01
N LYS A 401 13.71 12.55 20.09
CA LYS A 401 13.99 13.71 20.94
C LYS A 401 13.17 14.92 20.47
N ARG A 402 12.50 15.62 21.38
CA ARG A 402 11.72 16.82 21.05
C ARG A 402 11.60 17.79 22.23
N TYR A 403 11.15 19.00 21.93
CA TYR A 403 10.78 19.98 22.93
C TYR A 403 9.40 19.68 23.52
N PHE A 404 9.32 19.86 24.84
CA PHE A 404 8.13 19.77 25.65
C PHE A 404 7.99 21.04 26.49
N ARG A 405 6.76 21.50 26.64
CA ARG A 405 6.39 22.49 27.64
C ARG A 405 5.95 21.72 28.89
N ALA A 406 6.72 21.85 29.96
CA ALA A 406 6.35 21.36 31.28
C ALA A 406 5.80 22.51 32.11
N THR A 407 4.61 22.31 32.66
CA THR A 407 3.93 23.29 33.51
C THR A 407 3.39 22.62 34.74
N GLY A 408 3.41 23.30 35.88
CA GLY A 408 2.74 22.81 37.06
C GLY A 408 2.48 23.88 38.10
N THR A 409 1.99 23.43 39.24
CA THR A 409 1.74 24.25 40.41
C THR A 409 2.17 23.49 41.66
N VAL A 410 2.76 24.20 42.63
CA VAL A 410 3.08 23.67 43.94
C VAL A 410 2.36 24.50 44.99
N SER A 411 1.50 23.87 45.78
CA SER A 411 0.90 24.47 46.98
C SER A 411 1.60 23.92 48.21
N PHE A 412 2.18 24.79 49.02
CA PHE A 412 2.99 24.41 50.16
C PHE A 412 2.77 25.31 51.38
N GLN A 413 3.06 24.76 52.54
CA GLN A 413 3.16 25.46 53.81
C GLN A 413 4.63 25.52 54.25
N ALA A 414 5.02 26.68 54.78
CA ALA A 414 6.36 26.87 55.31
C ALA A 414 6.55 26.18 56.67
N ASP A 415 7.75 25.68 56.93
CA ASP A 415 8.11 25.08 58.21
C ASP A 415 8.60 26.11 59.24
N ALA A 416 8.99 27.29 58.79
CA ALA A 416 9.55 28.36 59.62
C ALA A 416 9.22 29.76 59.06
N ASN A 417 9.15 30.73 59.97
CA ASN A 417 8.87 32.13 59.65
C ASN A 417 10.03 32.76 58.87
N GLY A 418 9.71 33.66 57.93
CA GLY A 418 10.70 34.44 57.19
C GLY A 418 11.58 33.64 56.22
N THR A 419 11.16 32.43 55.81
CA THR A 419 11.94 31.53 54.96
C THR A 419 11.74 31.84 53.48
N THR A 420 12.85 31.93 52.73
CA THR A 420 12.82 32.02 51.26
C THR A 420 13.09 30.64 50.66
N TYR A 421 12.16 30.15 49.86
CA TYR A 421 12.25 28.90 49.11
C TYR A 421 12.55 29.18 47.64
N ILE A 422 13.26 28.24 47.02
CA ILE A 422 13.47 28.21 45.57
C ILE A 422 12.90 26.91 45.03
N PHE A 423 12.09 26.98 43.97
CA PHE A 423 11.54 25.81 43.31
C PHE A 423 12.04 25.69 41.88
N TYR A 424 12.12 24.45 41.41
CA TYR A 424 12.69 24.09 40.13
C TYR A 424 11.92 22.93 39.50
N ILE A 425 11.95 22.89 38.17
CA ILE A 425 11.81 21.65 37.42
C ILE A 425 13.22 21.10 37.18
N ALA A 426 13.44 19.83 37.53
CA ALA A 426 14.67 19.11 37.26
C ALA A 426 14.50 18.14 36.08
N LYS A 427 15.54 18.00 35.26
CA LYS A 427 15.65 16.96 34.24
C LYS A 427 16.74 15.97 34.66
N ASN A 428 16.41 14.69 34.69
CA ASN A 428 17.35 13.62 35.03
C ASN A 428 18.07 13.87 36.37
N GLY A 429 17.34 14.38 37.36
CA GLY A 429 17.87 14.73 38.68
C GLY A 429 18.66 16.05 38.75
N VAL A 430 18.83 16.77 37.63
CA VAL A 430 19.55 18.05 37.57
C VAL A 430 18.57 19.20 37.35
N VAL A 431 18.62 20.22 38.21
CA VAL A 431 17.73 21.38 38.11
C VAL A 431 17.91 22.14 36.79
N ILE A 432 16.81 22.49 36.14
CA ILE A 432 16.82 23.34 34.96
C ILE A 432 16.81 24.80 35.42
N GLY A 433 17.95 25.49 35.36
CA GLY A 433 18.10 26.83 35.94
C GLY A 433 17.06 27.87 35.50
N LYS A 434 16.57 27.80 34.25
CA LYS A 434 15.51 28.69 33.73
C LYS A 434 14.10 28.43 34.26
N SER A 435 13.91 27.36 35.05
CA SER A 435 12.65 27.07 35.76
C SER A 435 12.60 27.63 37.19
N LYS A 436 13.69 28.29 37.62
CA LYS A 436 13.90 28.77 38.99
C LYS A 436 12.86 29.82 39.40
N ILE A 437 12.22 29.62 40.55
CA ILE A 437 11.25 30.56 41.12
C ILE A 437 11.54 30.77 42.60
N TYR A 438 11.64 32.04 43.01
CA TYR A 438 11.80 32.43 44.41
C TYR A 438 10.46 32.80 45.03
N ILE A 439 10.24 32.36 46.26
CA ILE A 439 9.09 32.77 47.07
C ILE A 439 9.50 32.88 48.53
N LYS A 440 8.99 33.90 49.22
CA LYS A 440 9.21 34.09 50.65
C LYS A 440 7.93 33.81 51.40
N ALA A 441 8.00 32.94 52.40
CA ALA A 441 6.97 32.77 53.42
C ALA A 441 7.33 33.64 54.63
N ASN A 442 6.38 34.44 55.11
CA ASN A 442 6.59 35.31 56.25
C ASN A 442 6.27 34.58 57.55
N SER A 443 5.28 33.69 57.53
CA SER A 443 4.87 32.82 58.63
C SER A 443 4.90 31.34 58.24
N SER A 444 5.17 30.48 59.21
CA SER A 444 4.97 29.02 59.12
C SER A 444 3.50 28.61 58.95
N SER A 445 2.56 29.54 59.15
CA SER A 445 1.15 29.36 58.83
C SER A 445 0.78 29.74 57.39
N ASP A 446 1.71 30.33 56.63
CA ASP A 446 1.42 30.76 55.27
C ASP A 446 1.22 29.55 54.36
N LEU A 447 0.08 29.53 53.65
CA LEU A 447 -0.19 28.59 52.57
C LEU A 447 -0.01 29.32 51.24
N LEU A 448 0.99 28.92 50.48
CA LEU A 448 1.40 29.59 49.26
C LEU A 448 1.28 28.66 48.06
N ALA A 449 0.98 29.22 46.89
CA ALA A 449 0.93 28.49 45.64
C ALA A 449 1.83 29.18 44.61
N ILE A 450 2.66 28.40 43.92
CA ILE A 450 3.54 28.89 42.87
C ILE A 450 3.27 28.17 41.54
N PRO A 451 3.30 28.88 40.40
CA PRO A 451 3.36 28.24 39.11
C PRO A 451 4.78 27.72 38.84
N LEU A 452 4.92 26.69 38.03
CA LEU A 452 6.18 26.20 37.47
C LEU A 452 6.02 26.12 35.95
N VAL A 453 6.97 26.65 35.19
CA VAL A 453 6.93 26.57 33.71
C VAL A 453 8.35 26.43 33.17
N VAL A 454 8.55 25.50 32.25
CA VAL A 454 9.78 25.41 31.46
C VAL A 454 9.52 24.79 30.10
N LEU A 455 10.20 25.32 29.07
CA LEU A 455 10.34 24.65 27.78
C LEU A 455 11.67 23.87 27.80
N THR A 456 11.64 22.55 27.64
CA THR A 456 12.85 21.72 27.69
C THR A 456 12.82 20.61 26.67
N GLU A 457 14.00 20.15 26.24
CA GLU A 457 14.13 19.04 25.32
C GLU A 457 14.28 17.73 26.10
N LEU A 458 13.46 16.74 25.76
CA LEU A 458 13.52 15.39 26.32
C LEU A 458 13.90 14.38 25.23
N SER A 459 14.95 13.61 25.50
CA SER A 459 15.25 12.37 24.78
C SER A 459 14.40 11.22 25.34
N PRO A 460 14.17 10.13 24.59
CA PRO A 460 13.56 8.94 25.15
C PRO A 460 14.27 8.53 26.45
N THR A 461 13.50 8.17 27.48
CA THR A 461 13.94 7.89 28.87
C THR A 461 14.34 9.08 29.74
N ASP A 462 14.47 10.30 29.19
CA ASP A 462 14.60 11.50 30.02
C ASP A 462 13.36 11.66 30.90
N TYR A 463 13.55 12.16 32.11
CA TYR A 463 12.47 12.38 33.05
C TYR A 463 12.51 13.75 33.71
N LEU A 464 11.33 14.22 34.09
CA LEU A 464 11.11 15.49 34.77
C LEU A 464 10.58 15.29 36.18
N GLU A 465 11.05 16.11 37.11
CA GLU A 465 10.73 16.07 38.54
C GLU A 465 10.65 17.50 39.09
N VAL A 466 10.00 17.72 40.23
CA VAL A 466 10.00 19.02 40.92
C VAL A 466 10.91 18.99 42.13
N TYR A 467 11.77 20.01 42.23
CA TYR A 467 12.75 20.17 43.30
C TYR A 467 12.51 21.48 44.05
N ALA A 468 12.94 21.52 45.31
CA ALA A 468 12.96 22.73 46.13
C ALA A 468 14.29 22.89 46.87
N GLU A 469 14.59 24.11 47.29
CA GLU A 469 15.81 24.51 48.00
C GLU A 469 15.47 25.62 49.00
N LYS A 470 16.20 25.67 50.12
CA LYS A 470 16.14 26.79 51.07
C LYS A 470 17.23 27.81 50.74
N PHE A 471 16.84 29.02 50.36
CA PHE A 471 17.79 30.09 50.06
C PHE A 471 18.52 30.54 51.32
N GLY A 472 19.84 30.79 51.21
CA GLY A 472 20.69 31.21 52.33
C GLY A 472 21.28 30.05 53.16
N GLY A 473 20.97 28.80 52.84
CA GLY A 473 21.53 27.61 53.49
C GLY A 473 20.84 27.19 54.81
N GLY A 474 21.52 26.32 55.57
CA GLY A 474 21.00 25.73 56.81
C GLY A 474 19.97 24.62 56.58
N SER A 475 19.58 23.91 57.64
CA SER A 475 18.50 22.91 57.58
C SER A 475 17.11 23.56 57.60
N GLY A 476 16.16 22.91 56.95
CA GLY A 476 14.74 23.28 56.96
C GLY A 476 13.91 22.23 56.25
N SER A 477 12.66 22.52 55.99
CA SER A 477 11.71 21.67 55.30
C SER A 477 10.67 22.49 54.54
N VAL A 478 9.99 21.85 53.60
CA VAL A 478 8.79 22.40 52.97
C VAL A 478 7.69 21.35 53.03
N ILE A 479 6.49 21.76 53.43
CA ILE A 479 5.34 20.86 53.57
C ILE A 479 4.45 21.07 52.35
N VAL A 480 4.49 20.14 51.39
CA VAL A 480 3.73 20.27 50.15
C VAL A 480 2.34 19.68 50.35
N ALA A 481 1.32 20.53 50.22
CA ALA A 481 -0.08 20.11 50.28
C ALA A 481 -0.55 19.56 48.93
N ALA A 482 -0.19 20.22 47.83
CA ALA A 482 -0.55 19.75 46.49
C ALA A 482 0.55 20.03 45.47
N LEU A 483 0.69 19.11 44.52
CA LEU A 483 1.53 19.25 43.34
C LEU A 483 0.71 18.79 42.14
N ASN A 484 0.72 19.57 41.07
CA ASN A 484 0.16 19.16 39.79
C ASN A 484 1.15 19.54 38.69
N MET A 485 1.54 18.59 37.85
CA MET A 485 2.50 18.77 36.78
C MET A 485 1.96 18.14 35.49
N ASN A 486 2.08 18.87 34.39
CA ASN A 486 1.64 18.50 33.06
C ASN A 486 2.76 18.74 32.05
N VAL A 487 2.90 17.85 31.07
CA VAL A 487 3.92 17.91 30.02
C VAL A 487 3.26 17.63 28.68
N PHE A 488 3.51 18.47 27.66
CA PHE A 488 2.99 18.33 26.29
C PHE A 488 3.92 18.91 25.21
#